data_AF-A0A7C0U3Y1-F1
#
_entry.id   AF-A0A7C0U3Y1-F1
#
_cell.length_a   1.000
_cell.length_b   1.000
_cell.length_c   1.000
_cell.angle_alpha   90.00
_cell.angle_beta   90.00
_cell.angle_gamma   90.00
#
_symmetry.space_group_name_H-M   'P 1'
#
loop_
_entity.id
_entity.type
_entity.pdbx_description
1 polymer ?
#
loop_
_entity_poly.entity_id
_entity_poly.type
_entity_poly.pdbx_seq_one_letter_code
_entity_poly.pdbx_strand_id
1 'polypeptide(L)' 'ALMNRRLNRNIQSVFLMTDFKWLFLSSTIVKEAARLGGDVEGLVPNIVYQKLQEKFRKTI' A
#
# COMPACT_ATOMS: atom_id res chain seq x y z
N ALA A 1 8.82 5.65 15.32
CA ALA A 1 8.20 6.20 16.55
C ALA A 1 9.09 7.18 17.34
N LEU A 2 10.42 7.00 17.37
CA LEU A 2 11.32 7.90 18.15
C LEU A 2 11.24 9.37 17.71
N MET A 3 11.12 9.61 16.40
CA MET A 3 10.94 10.95 15.84
C MET A 3 9.65 11.62 16.34
N ASN A 4 8.53 10.89 16.35
CA ASN A 4 7.23 11.41 16.83
C ASN A 4 7.29 11.76 18.31
N ARG A 5 7.96 10.93 19.12
CA ARG A 5 8.16 11.19 20.56
C ARG A 5 9.07 12.40 20.81
N ARG A 6 10.04 12.66 19.93
CA ARG A 6 10.89 13.87 19.97
C ARG A 6 10.11 15.13 19.61
N LEU A 7 9.18 15.05 18.66
CA LEU A 7 8.35 16.18 18.22
C LEU A 7 7.20 16.50 19.19
N ASN A 8 6.57 15.48 19.77
CA ASN A 8 5.50 15.66 20.75
C ASN A 8 5.45 14.48 21.72
N ARG A 9 5.71 14.77 23.01
CA ARG A 9 5.76 13.76 24.07
C ARG A 9 4.40 13.21 24.48
N ASN A 10 3.31 13.88 24.11
CA ASN A 10 1.94 13.49 24.46
C ASN A 10 1.34 12.49 23.46
N ILE A 11 2.01 12.24 22.33
CA ILE A 11 1.54 11.29 21.32
C ILE A 11 2.24 9.94 21.53
N GLN A 12 1.43 8.88 21.70
CA GLN A 12 1.91 7.50 21.70
C GLN A 12 1.65 6.85 20.35
N SER A 13 2.65 6.16 19.81
CA SER A 13 2.52 5.32 18.62
C SER A 13 2.44 3.87 19.05
N VAL A 14 1.31 3.22 18.76
CA VAL A 14 1.12 1.79 18.98
C VAL A 14 1.43 1.05 17.68
N PHE A 15 2.18 -0.04 17.77
CA PHE A 15 2.46 -0.92 16.63
C PHE A 15 1.55 -2.14 16.69
N LEU A 16 0.90 -2.44 15.59
CA LEU A 16 0.11 -3.66 15.40
C LEU A 16 0.84 -4.56 14.42
N MET A 17 0.84 -5.86 14.69
CA MET A 17 1.36 -6.83 13.72
C MET A 17 0.32 -7.07 12.64
N THR A 18 0.77 -7.12 11.40
CA THR A 18 -0.07 -7.51 10.26
C THR A 18 -0.22 -9.03 10.20
N ASP A 19 -1.32 -9.49 9.62
CA ASP A 19 -1.53 -10.91 9.29
C ASP A 19 -0.45 -11.36 8.29
N PHE A 20 0.07 -12.59 8.45
CA PHE A 20 1.14 -13.14 7.63
C PHE A 20 0.81 -13.10 6.13
N LYS A 21 -0.47 -13.25 5.78
CA LYS A 21 -0.94 -13.18 4.38
C LYS A 21 -0.69 -11.82 3.70
N TRP A 22 -0.45 -10.76 4.47
CA TRP A 22 -0.21 -9.42 3.95
C TRP A 22 1.23 -8.93 4.17
N LEU A 23 2.12 -9.78 4.71
CA LEU A 23 3.48 -9.39 5.07
C LEU A 23 4.28 -8.89 3.85
N PHE A 24 3.98 -9.41 2.66
CA PHE A 24 4.63 -9.02 1.40
C PHE A 24 3.96 -7.83 0.70
N LEU A 25 2.81 -7.37 1.20
CA LEU A 25 2.03 -6.33 0.53
C LEU A 25 2.58 -4.95 0.87
N SER A 26 3.01 -4.21 -0.16
CA SER A 26 3.33 -2.79 -0.04
C SER A 26 2.77 -2.01 -1.21
N SER A 27 2.38 -0.76 -0.99
CA SER A 27 1.87 0.10 -2.06
C SER A 27 2.89 0.28 -3.19
N THR A 28 4.19 0.23 -2.88
CA THR A 28 5.25 0.31 -3.88
C THR A 28 5.20 -0.91 -4.82
N ILE A 29 5.17 -2.13 -4.26
CA ILE A 29 5.14 -3.36 -5.05
C ILE A 29 3.87 -3.43 -5.90
N VAL A 30 2.70 -3.12 -5.32
CA VAL A 30 1.41 -3.15 -6.04
C VAL A 30 1.39 -2.15 -7.19
N LYS A 31 1.87 -0.91 -6.96
CA LYS A 31 1.94 0.11 -8.02
C LYS A 31 2.90 -0.27 -9.14
N GLU A 32 4.04 -0.88 -8.80
CA GLU A 32 5.01 -1.35 -9.79
C GLU A 32 4.43 -2.49 -10.63
N ALA A 33 3.80 -3.49 -10.00
CA ALA A 33 3.14 -4.58 -10.72
C ALA A 33 2.05 -4.06 -11.67
N ALA A 34 1.17 -3.19 -11.19
CA ALA A 34 0.13 -2.57 -12.01
C ALA A 34 0.70 -1.72 -13.17
N ARG A 35 1.80 -0.99 -12.93
CA ARG A 35 2.48 -0.19 -13.95
C ARG A 35 3.10 -1.04 -15.06
N LEU A 36 3.59 -2.24 -14.72
CA LEU A 36 4.16 -3.20 -15.67
C LEU A 36 3.09 -4.04 -16.40
N GLY A 37 1.80 -3.78 -16.15
CA GLY A 37 0.70 -4.54 -16.73
C GLY A 37 0.39 -5.86 -16.02
N GLY A 38 0.97 -6.09 -14.85
CA GLY A 38 0.64 -7.22 -13.99
C GLY A 38 -0.73 -7.06 -13.35
N ASP A 39 -1.45 -8.17 -13.19
CA ASP A 39 -2.74 -8.17 -12.51
C ASP A 39 -2.55 -8.10 -10.98
N VAL A 40 -3.29 -7.20 -10.35
CA VAL A 40 -3.28 -6.96 -8.90
C VAL A 40 -4.67 -7.17 -8.29
N GLU A 41 -5.57 -7.84 -9.01
CA GLU A 41 -6.86 -8.29 -8.50
C GLU A 41 -6.67 -9.14 -7.23
N GLY A 42 -7.50 -8.90 -6.21
CA GLY A 42 -7.40 -9.57 -4.90
C GLY A 42 -6.31 -9.05 -3.96
N LEU A 43 -5.33 -8.27 -4.44
CA LEU A 43 -4.31 -7.60 -3.60
C LEU A 43 -4.78 -6.25 -3.05
N VAL A 44 -5.83 -5.68 -3.65
CA VAL A 44 -6.42 -4.41 -3.27
C VAL A 44 -7.95 -4.49 -3.32
N PRO A 45 -8.67 -3.62 -2.58
CA PRO A 45 -10.11 -3.50 -2.74
C PRO A 45 -10.51 -3.12 -4.18
N ASN A 46 -11.68 -3.57 -4.63
CA ASN A 46 -12.16 -3.36 -6.01
C ASN A 46 -12.13 -1.90 -6.47
N ILE A 47 -12.47 -0.96 -5.58
CA ILE A 47 -12.41 0.47 -5.88
C ILE A 47 -10.97 0.94 -6.20
N VAL A 48 -9.97 0.40 -5.50
CA VAL A 48 -8.56 0.71 -5.73
C VAL A 48 -8.08 0.02 -7.00
N TYR A 49 -8.50 -1.21 -7.25
CA TYR A 49 -8.20 -1.94 -8.49
C TYR A 49 -8.64 -1.14 -9.72
N GLN A 50 -9.91 -0.68 -9.75
CA GLN A 50 -10.43 0.14 -10.84
C GLN A 50 -9.63 1.43 -11.03
N LYS A 51 -9.25 2.10 -9.93
CA LYS A 51 -8.44 3.33 -9.98
C LYS A 51 -7.00 3.08 -10.44
N LEU A 52 -6.40 1.95 -10.07
CA LEU A 52 -5.09 1.54 -10.57
C LEU A 52 -5.14 1.27 -12.07
N GLN A 53 -6.19 0.57 -12.54
CA GLN A 53 -6.42 0.35 -13.95
C GLN A 53 -6.60 1.68 -14.69
N GLU A 54 -7.49 2.58 -14.25
CA GLU A 54 -7.65 3.92 -14.86
C GLU A 54 -6.31 4.69 -14.94
N LYS A 55 -5.48 4.59 -13.90
CA LYS A 55 -4.22 5.31 -13.80
C LYS A 55 -3.13 4.76 -14.73
N PHE A 56 -3.05 3.44 -14.91
CA PHE A 56 -1.95 2.78 -15.63
C PHE A 56 -2.35 2.23 -17.01
N ARG A 57 -3.64 2.14 -17.34
CA ARG A 57 -4.18 1.69 -18.66
C ARG A 57 -3.97 2.70 -19.80
N LYS A 58 -3.23 3.80 -19.58
CA LYS A 58 -2.97 4.85 -20.59
C LYS A 58 -1.63 4.75 -21.32
N THR A 59 -0.89 3.65 -21.20
CA THR A 59 0.40 3.53 -21.90
C THR A 59 0.52 2.20 -22.63
N ILE A 60 -0.14 2.10 -23.79
CA ILE A 60 0.37 1.44 -25.01
C ILE A 60 -0.13 2.28 -26.20
#